data_AF-A0A2N2DS43-F1
#
_entry.id   AF-A0A2N2DS43-F1
#
_cell.length_a   1.000
_cell.length_b   1.000
_cell.length_c   1.000
_cell.angle_alpha   90.00
_cell.angle_beta   90.00
_cell.angle_gamma   90.00
#
_symmetry.space_group_name_H-M   'P 1'
#
loop_
_entity.id
_entity.type
_entity.pdbx_description
1 polymer ?
#
loop_
_entity_poly.entity_id
_entity_poly.type
_entity_poly.pdbx_seq_one_letter_code
_entity_poly.pdbx_strand_id
1 'polypeptide(L)'
;MMVSPAKALKSSVAKVPWYFSVAVSALAFGLFFFQTGFDLYKTGQKGFSFALFSAGAGIAYGLIIIPLLGGILWLIMKLVKTEKSISWAISSFCLSYSGAMIYGVLGILFSVVLGWKTAVAFGITGVLWATGPIIATIREMTKEKSALGIVLATIIGAIILFSWSLFAAL
;
A
#
# COMPACT_ATOMS: atom_id res chain seq x y z
N MET A 1 8.37 -22.50 -11.60
CA MET A 1 9.05 -21.55 -10.67
C MET A 1 8.00 -20.66 -10.03
N MET A 2 7.88 -20.62 -8.70
CA MET A 2 7.05 -19.61 -8.02
C MET A 2 7.72 -18.25 -8.18
N VAL A 3 7.12 -17.35 -8.96
CA VAL A 3 7.51 -15.94 -9.01
C VAL A 3 7.13 -15.34 -7.66
N SER A 4 8.11 -15.05 -6.80
CA SER A 4 7.81 -14.34 -5.56
C SER A 4 7.54 -12.86 -5.87
N PRO A 5 6.50 -12.25 -5.30
CA PRO A 5 6.21 -10.83 -5.49
C PRO A 5 7.40 -9.93 -5.17
N ALA A 6 8.16 -10.31 -4.13
CA ALA A 6 9.42 -9.71 -3.75
C ALA A 6 10.48 -9.71 -4.86
N LYS A 7 10.65 -10.83 -5.58
CA LYS A 7 11.61 -10.92 -6.69
C LYS A 7 11.15 -10.11 -7.91
N ALA A 8 9.85 -10.10 -8.21
CA ALA A 8 9.28 -9.27 -9.28
C ALA A 8 9.42 -7.77 -8.97
N LEU A 9 9.29 -7.37 -7.70
CA LEU A 9 9.51 -6.00 -7.26
C LEU A 9 10.97 -5.57 -7.50
N LYS A 10 11.93 -6.42 -7.12
CA LYS A 10 13.36 -6.13 -7.24
C LYS A 10 13.79 -5.83 -8.67
N SER A 11 13.30 -6.58 -9.65
CA SER A 11 13.60 -6.34 -11.08
C SER A 11 12.91 -5.10 -11.63
N SER A 12 11.80 -4.68 -11.03
CA SER A 12 10.99 -3.53 -11.46
C SER A 12 11.52 -2.20 -10.89
N VAL A 13 11.95 -2.18 -9.63
CA VAL A 13 12.51 -0.96 -8.97
C VAL A 13 13.72 -0.40 -9.72
N ALA A 14 14.54 -1.25 -10.35
CA ALA A 14 15.71 -0.81 -11.11
C ALA A 14 15.36 -0.17 -12.48
N LYS A 15 14.13 -0.34 -12.96
CA LYS A 15 13.71 0.04 -14.32
C LYS A 15 12.64 1.13 -14.34
N VAL A 16 11.89 1.28 -13.25
CA VAL A 16 10.75 2.19 -13.17
C VAL A 16 11.17 3.53 -12.54
N PRO A 17 10.90 4.68 -13.18
CA PRO A 17 11.16 5.98 -12.58
C PRO A 17 10.43 6.17 -11.25
N TRP A 18 11.03 6.93 -10.33
CA TRP A 18 10.53 7.11 -8.96
C TRP A 18 9.09 7.67 -8.92
N TYR A 19 8.73 8.56 -9.85
CA TYR A 19 7.39 9.16 -9.91
C TYR A 19 6.29 8.14 -10.27
N PHE A 20 6.60 7.14 -11.09
CA PHE A 20 5.66 6.04 -11.37
C PHE A 20 5.43 5.18 -10.14
N SER A 21 6.46 4.99 -9.31
CA SER A 21 6.32 4.23 -8.07
C SER A 21 5.33 4.90 -7.12
N VAL A 22 5.39 6.23 -6.98
CA VAL A 22 4.47 7.03 -6.17
C VAL A 22 3.04 7.01 -6.74
N ALA A 23 2.89 7.03 -8.06
CA ALA A 23 1.59 6.89 -8.70
C ALA A 23 0.91 5.54 -8.35
N VAL A 24 1.69 4.45 -8.26
CA VAL A 24 1.16 3.13 -7.88
C VAL A 24 0.57 3.16 -6.48
N SER A 25 1.25 3.75 -5.49
CA SER A 25 0.69 3.87 -4.14
C SER A 25 -0.52 4.80 -4.10
N ALA A 26 -0.48 5.93 -4.81
CA ALA A 26 -1.62 6.84 -4.92
C ALA A 26 -2.88 6.14 -5.44
N LEU A 27 -2.75 5.39 -6.53
CA LEU A 27 -3.86 4.65 -7.12
C LEU A 27 -4.33 3.51 -6.23
N ALA A 28 -3.41 2.77 -5.60
CA ALA A 28 -3.76 1.69 -4.67
C ALA A 28 -4.63 2.19 -3.52
N PHE A 29 -4.22 3.26 -2.85
CA PHE A 29 -4.95 3.82 -1.73
C PHE A 29 -6.21 4.57 -2.16
N GLY A 30 -6.20 5.23 -3.32
CA GLY A 30 -7.39 5.82 -3.93
C GLY A 30 -8.49 4.78 -4.15
N LEU A 31 -8.14 3.64 -4.76
CA LEU A 31 -9.09 2.53 -5.00
C LEU A 31 -9.56 1.89 -3.70
N PHE A 32 -8.67 1.73 -2.72
CA PHE A 32 -9.03 1.14 -1.43
C PHE A 32 -10.00 2.03 -0.64
N PHE A 33 -9.72 3.33 -0.56
CA PHE A 33 -10.61 4.25 0.16
C PHE A 33 -11.91 4.46 -0.61
N PHE A 34 -11.87 4.50 -1.95
CA PHE A 34 -13.09 4.53 -2.76
C PHE A 34 -13.97 3.32 -2.47
N GLN A 35 -13.41 2.10 -2.41
CA GLN A 35 -14.18 0.90 -2.02
C GLN A 35 -14.82 1.06 -0.64
N THR A 36 -14.11 1.64 0.32
CA THR A 36 -14.63 1.88 1.67
C THR A 36 -15.84 2.81 1.62
N GLY A 37 -15.72 3.97 0.95
CA GLY A 37 -16.83 4.90 0.81
C GLY A 37 -17.98 4.35 -0.05
N PHE A 38 -17.67 3.53 -1.06
CA PHE A 38 -18.67 2.89 -1.91
C PHE A 38 -19.46 1.79 -1.16
N ASP A 39 -18.79 1.04 -0.29
CA ASP A 39 -19.46 0.08 0.59
C ASP A 39 -20.39 0.77 1.59
N LEU A 40 -19.98 1.93 2.15
CA LEU A 40 -20.82 2.76 3.02
C LEU A 40 -21.99 3.41 2.29
N TYR A 41 -21.81 3.75 1.01
CA TYR A 41 -22.90 4.20 0.15
C TYR A 41 -23.93 3.10 -0.07
N LYS A 42 -23.48 1.87 -0.40
CA LYS A 42 -24.38 0.73 -0.63
C LYS A 42 -25.15 0.30 0.63
N THR A 43 -24.66 0.60 1.82
CA THR A 43 -25.39 0.36 3.07
C THR A 43 -26.31 1.52 3.47
N GLY A 44 -26.35 2.60 2.69
CA GLY A 44 -27.13 3.79 3.01
C GLY A 44 -26.59 4.64 4.16
N GLN A 45 -25.38 4.32 4.67
CA GLN A 45 -24.77 5.06 5.79
C GLN A 45 -24.22 6.42 5.34
N LYS A 46 -23.75 6.52 4.09
CA LYS A 46 -23.16 7.74 3.53
C LYS A 46 -23.65 7.96 2.09
N GLY A 47 -23.50 9.18 1.58
CA GLY A 47 -23.82 9.51 0.19
C GLY A 47 -22.70 9.11 -0.79
N PHE A 48 -23.01 9.07 -2.09
CA PHE A 48 -22.01 8.82 -3.13
C PHE A 48 -20.88 9.87 -3.18
N SER A 49 -21.18 11.12 -2.78
CA SER A 49 -20.16 12.16 -2.61
C SER A 49 -19.08 11.77 -1.60
N PHE A 50 -19.42 11.03 -0.56
CA PHE A 50 -18.45 10.49 0.41
C PHE A 50 -17.54 9.45 -0.23
N ALA A 51 -18.02 8.64 -1.18
CA ALA A 51 -17.18 7.71 -1.91
C ALA A 51 -16.13 8.45 -2.75
N LEU A 52 -16.51 9.51 -3.48
CA LEU A 52 -15.58 10.35 -4.24
C LEU A 52 -14.58 11.06 -3.32
N PHE A 53 -15.04 11.60 -2.19
CA PHE A 53 -14.16 12.18 -1.17
C PHE A 53 -13.16 11.15 -0.65
N SER A 54 -13.62 9.92 -0.38
CA SER A 54 -12.76 8.82 0.06
C SER A 54 -11.69 8.50 -0.97
N ALA A 55 -12.04 8.47 -2.26
CA ALA A 55 -11.06 8.28 -3.34
C ALA A 55 -9.97 9.36 -3.32
N GLY A 56 -10.37 10.64 -3.19
CA GLY A 56 -9.44 11.77 -3.08
C GLY A 56 -8.54 11.69 -1.84
N ALA A 57 -9.11 11.36 -0.68
CA ALA A 57 -8.37 11.16 0.57
C ALA A 57 -7.37 10.00 0.44
N GLY A 58 -7.76 8.89 -0.19
CA GLY A 58 -6.89 7.76 -0.48
C GLY A 58 -5.73 8.11 -1.41
N ILE A 59 -5.99 8.89 -2.47
CA ILE A 59 -4.94 9.39 -3.36
C ILE A 59 -3.95 10.26 -2.58
N ALA A 60 -4.43 11.21 -1.78
CA ALA A 60 -3.58 12.05 -0.95
C ALA A 60 -2.76 11.21 0.05
N TYR A 61 -3.37 10.20 0.67
CA TYR A 61 -2.70 9.27 1.56
C TYR A 61 -1.57 8.51 0.83
N GLY A 62 -1.86 7.95 -0.34
CA GLY A 62 -0.88 7.21 -1.14
C GLY A 62 0.23 8.08 -1.75
N LEU A 63 -0.03 9.38 -1.98
CA LEU A 63 0.96 10.35 -2.46
C LEU A 63 1.89 10.87 -1.37
N ILE A 64 1.39 11.01 -0.14
CA ILE A 64 2.10 11.72 0.93
C ILE A 64 2.57 10.73 1.99
N ILE A 65 1.64 9.98 2.59
CA ILE A 65 1.93 9.14 3.75
C ILE A 65 2.80 7.94 3.37
N ILE A 66 2.54 7.32 2.23
CA ILE A 66 3.30 6.13 1.80
C ILE A 66 4.77 6.46 1.47
N PRO A 67 5.09 7.49 0.65
CA PRO A 67 6.47 7.92 0.48
C PRO A 67 7.14 8.37 1.78
N LEU A 68 6.40 9.07 2.66
CA LEU A 68 6.91 9.49 3.97
C LEU A 68 7.31 8.28 4.83
N LEU A 69 6.48 7.24 4.90
CA LEU A 69 6.80 6.00 5.60
C LEU A 69 8.04 5.31 4.98
N GLY A 70 8.17 5.31 3.66
CA GLY A 70 9.38 4.82 2.98
C GLY A 70 10.64 5.63 3.34
N GLY A 71 10.52 6.96 3.47
CA GLY A 71 11.59 7.83 3.94
C GLY A 71 11.96 7.61 5.41
N ILE A 72 10.97 7.47 6.30
CA ILE A 72 11.17 7.13 7.72
C ILE A 72 11.87 5.77 7.83
N LEU A 73 11.41 4.78 7.07
CA LEU A 73 12.06 3.47 7.03
C LEU A 73 13.52 3.61 6.62
N TRP A 74 13.81 4.38 5.57
CA TRP A 74 15.19 4.65 5.16
C TRP A 74 16.05 5.30 6.25
N LEU A 75 15.49 6.27 7.00
CA LEU A 75 16.17 6.89 8.14
C LEU A 75 16.49 5.86 9.24
N ILE A 76 15.56 4.97 9.56
CA ILE A 76 15.81 3.88 10.52
C ILE A 76 16.89 2.94 9.99
N MET A 77 16.85 2.62 8.69
CA MET A 77 17.85 1.74 8.04
C MET A 77 19.24 2.38 7.94
N LYS A 78 19.37 3.71 8.01
CA LYS A 78 20.67 4.38 8.11
C LYS A 78 21.41 4.00 9.40
N LEU A 79 20.69 3.75 10.50
CA LEU A 79 21.29 3.26 11.76
C LEU A 79 21.95 1.88 11.59
N VAL A 80 21.48 1.10 10.61
CA VAL A 80 22.00 -0.24 10.28
C VAL A 80 22.98 -0.18 9.10
N LYS A 81 23.47 1.01 8.74
CA LYS A 81 24.43 1.27 7.66
C LYS A 81 23.97 0.75 6.28
N THR A 82 22.72 1.01 5.92
CA THR A 82 22.22 0.69 4.57
C THR A 82 22.97 1.47 3.47
N GLU A 83 23.28 0.79 2.38
CA GLU A 83 23.95 1.35 1.19
C GLU A 83 22.93 1.84 0.13
N LYS A 84 21.63 1.55 0.32
CA LYS A 84 20.58 1.95 -0.61
C LYS A 84 20.23 3.43 -0.47
N SER A 85 19.94 4.08 -1.60
CA SER A 85 19.52 5.48 -1.63
C SER A 85 18.10 5.68 -1.12
N ILE A 86 17.76 6.90 -0.71
CA ILE A 86 16.41 7.26 -0.28
C ILE A 86 15.38 7.07 -1.40
N SER A 87 15.75 7.42 -2.64
CA SER A 87 14.89 7.26 -3.82
C SER A 87 14.57 5.78 -4.06
N TRP A 88 15.54 4.88 -3.88
CA TRP A 88 15.32 3.43 -3.99
C TRP A 88 14.37 2.96 -2.89
N ALA A 89 14.55 3.39 -1.64
CA ALA A 89 13.70 3.00 -0.53
C ALA A 89 12.24 3.45 -0.73
N ILE A 90 12.02 4.71 -1.09
CA ILE A 90 10.69 5.25 -1.38
C ILE A 90 10.04 4.49 -2.55
N SER A 91 10.78 4.28 -3.64
CA SER A 91 10.25 3.60 -4.82
C SER A 91 9.86 2.15 -4.53
N SER A 92 10.73 1.38 -3.86
CA SER A 92 10.44 0.02 -3.42
C SER A 92 9.22 -0.03 -2.50
N PHE A 93 9.11 0.92 -1.59
CA PHE A 93 8.01 0.98 -0.64
C PHE A 93 6.68 1.29 -1.34
N CYS A 94 6.65 2.24 -2.27
CA CYS A 94 5.43 2.58 -3.00
C CYS A 94 5.01 1.44 -3.95
N LEU A 95 5.97 0.81 -4.65
CA LEU A 95 5.70 -0.34 -5.52
C LEU A 95 5.24 -1.58 -4.77
N SER A 96 5.53 -1.69 -3.46
CA SER A 96 5.04 -2.78 -2.62
C SER A 96 3.50 -2.85 -2.59
N TYR A 97 2.81 -1.73 -2.87
CA TYR A 97 1.36 -1.64 -2.98
C TYR A 97 0.82 -1.95 -4.38
N SER A 98 1.64 -2.43 -5.32
CA SER A 98 1.17 -2.89 -6.63
C SER A 98 0.11 -4.00 -6.52
N GLY A 99 0.29 -4.93 -5.58
CA GLY A 99 -0.74 -5.91 -5.25
C GLY A 99 -2.04 -5.24 -4.79
N ALA A 100 -1.95 -4.29 -3.85
CA ALA A 100 -3.11 -3.54 -3.36
C ALA A 100 -3.85 -2.80 -4.49
N MET A 101 -3.14 -2.26 -5.48
CA MET A 101 -3.75 -1.66 -6.67
C MET A 101 -4.55 -2.67 -7.50
N ILE A 102 -3.98 -3.87 -7.75
CA ILE A 102 -4.66 -4.94 -8.49
C ILE A 102 -5.92 -5.40 -7.73
N TYR A 103 -5.79 -5.67 -6.44
CA TYR A 103 -6.94 -5.98 -5.57
C TYR A 103 -7.95 -4.83 -5.58
N GLY A 104 -7.47 -3.59 -5.64
CA GLY A 104 -8.28 -2.37 -5.77
C GLY A 104 -9.23 -2.41 -6.97
N VAL A 105 -8.67 -2.67 -8.15
CA VAL A 105 -9.42 -2.75 -9.41
C VAL A 105 -10.40 -3.92 -9.39
N LEU A 106 -9.94 -5.10 -8.95
CA LEU A 106 -10.80 -6.28 -8.85
C LEU A 106 -11.94 -6.08 -7.85
N GLY A 107 -11.66 -5.43 -6.72
CA GLY A 107 -12.65 -5.10 -5.72
C GLY A 107 -13.76 -4.22 -6.29
N ILE A 108 -13.42 -3.16 -7.03
CA ILE A 108 -14.43 -2.33 -7.69
C ILE A 108 -15.25 -3.10 -8.71
N LEU A 109 -14.60 -3.93 -9.55
CA LEU A 109 -15.30 -4.77 -10.51
C LEU A 109 -16.33 -5.69 -9.83
N PHE A 110 -15.92 -6.40 -8.77
CA PHE A 110 -16.79 -7.29 -8.02
C PHE A 110 -17.89 -6.53 -7.26
N SER A 111 -17.58 -5.35 -6.75
CA SER A 111 -18.52 -4.49 -6.06
C SER A 111 -19.65 -4.01 -6.97
N VAL A 112 -19.33 -3.67 -8.22
CA VAL A 112 -20.30 -3.22 -9.24
C VAL A 112 -21.08 -4.40 -9.83
N VAL A 113 -20.41 -5.51 -10.17
CA VAL A 113 -21.05 -6.65 -10.86
C VAL A 113 -21.86 -7.53 -9.91
N LEU A 114 -21.35 -7.77 -8.69
CA LEU A 114 -21.96 -8.70 -7.73
C LEU A 114 -22.59 -7.99 -6.53
N GLY A 115 -22.46 -6.67 -6.42
CA GLY A 115 -22.95 -5.90 -5.28
C GLY A 115 -22.15 -6.09 -3.98
N TRP A 116 -21.05 -6.84 -4.00
CA TRP A 116 -20.31 -7.26 -2.80
C TRP A 116 -19.64 -6.11 -2.06
N LYS A 117 -19.53 -6.22 -0.73
CA LYS A 117 -18.72 -5.31 0.07
C LYS A 117 -17.25 -5.69 -0.06
N THR A 118 -16.47 -4.92 -0.79
CA THR A 118 -15.11 -5.32 -1.20
C THR A 118 -13.99 -4.61 -0.45
N ALA A 119 -14.28 -3.57 0.34
CA ALA A 119 -13.27 -2.84 1.10
C ALA A 119 -12.48 -3.77 2.04
N VAL A 120 -13.15 -4.70 2.72
CA VAL A 120 -12.49 -5.68 3.59
C VAL A 120 -11.84 -6.80 2.77
N ALA A 121 -12.61 -7.46 1.89
CA ALA A 121 -12.15 -8.66 1.19
C ALA A 121 -11.02 -8.39 0.20
N PHE A 122 -11.06 -7.26 -0.51
CA PHE A 122 -10.06 -6.88 -1.51
C PHE A 122 -9.15 -5.76 -1.00
N GLY A 123 -9.71 -4.72 -0.39
CA GLY A 123 -8.95 -3.57 0.10
C GLY A 123 -7.92 -3.95 1.18
N ILE A 124 -8.38 -4.44 2.33
CA ILE A 124 -7.49 -4.84 3.44
C ILE A 124 -6.56 -5.97 2.98
N THR A 125 -7.08 -6.99 2.28
CA THR A 125 -6.24 -8.08 1.74
C THR A 125 -5.13 -7.56 0.85
N GLY A 126 -5.44 -6.59 -0.02
CA GLY A 126 -4.47 -5.95 -0.89
C GLY A 126 -3.37 -5.22 -0.12
N VAL A 127 -3.73 -4.48 0.93
CA VAL A 127 -2.78 -3.81 1.84
C VAL A 127 -1.92 -4.84 2.58
N LEU A 128 -2.51 -5.91 3.09
CA LEU A 128 -1.78 -7.00 3.76
C LEU A 128 -0.81 -7.71 2.80
N TRP A 129 -1.16 -7.78 1.52
CA TRP A 129 -0.29 -8.36 0.49
C TRP A 129 1.01 -7.57 0.29
N ALA A 130 1.02 -6.27 0.61
CA ALA A 130 2.22 -5.45 0.59
C ALA A 130 3.26 -5.85 1.66
N THR A 131 2.86 -6.60 2.69
CA THR A 131 3.74 -7.06 3.77
C THR A 131 4.93 -7.86 3.24
N GLY A 132 4.71 -8.79 2.31
CA GLY A 132 5.78 -9.61 1.72
C GLY A 132 6.83 -8.76 0.97
N PRO A 133 6.42 -7.93 0.00
CA PRO A 133 7.29 -6.95 -0.66
C PRO A 133 8.02 -6.00 0.30
N ILE A 134 7.37 -5.51 1.38
CA ILE A 134 7.99 -4.65 2.39
C ILE A 134 9.07 -5.40 3.17
N ILE A 135 8.78 -6.63 3.65
CA ILE A 135 9.77 -7.48 4.32
C ILE A 135 10.99 -7.70 3.41
N ALA A 136 10.77 -7.98 2.13
CA ALA A 136 11.84 -8.17 1.17
C ALA A 136 12.68 -6.91 0.95
N THR A 137 12.02 -5.75 0.87
CA THR A 137 12.68 -4.44 0.75
C THR A 137 13.59 -4.20 1.97
N ILE A 138 13.08 -4.44 3.18
CA ILE A 138 13.85 -4.23 4.42
C ILE A 138 15.01 -5.21 4.51
N ARG A 139 14.81 -6.49 4.14
CA ARG A 139 15.89 -7.48 4.07
C ARG A 139 17.01 -7.02 3.15
N GLU A 140 16.66 -6.47 2.00
CA GLU A 140 17.65 -5.96 1.06
C GLU A 140 18.38 -4.71 1.59
N MET A 141 17.72 -3.88 2.40
CA MET A 141 18.34 -2.73 3.07
C MET A 141 19.24 -3.12 4.26
N THR A 142 19.04 -4.31 4.84
CA THR A 142 19.69 -4.76 6.09
C THR A 142 20.70 -5.91 5.90
N LYS A 143 21.11 -6.21 4.66
CA LYS A 143 22.00 -7.34 4.34
C LYS A 143 21.42 -8.69 4.83
N GLU A 144 20.15 -8.94 4.53
CA GLU A 144 19.38 -10.19 4.78
C GLU A 144 18.90 -10.44 6.23
N LYS A 145 18.90 -9.42 7.11
CA LYS A 145 18.37 -9.55 8.47
C LYS A 145 16.83 -9.62 8.48
N SER A 146 16.29 -10.84 8.51
CA SER A 146 14.84 -11.08 8.38
C SER A 146 14.01 -10.62 9.59
N ALA A 147 14.55 -10.65 10.81
CA ALA A 147 13.81 -10.28 12.02
C ALA A 147 13.37 -8.79 12.03
N LEU A 148 14.27 -7.88 11.64
CA LEU A 148 13.95 -6.44 11.52
C LEU A 148 12.89 -6.19 10.45
N GLY A 149 12.97 -6.92 9.33
CA GLY A 149 11.98 -6.85 8.26
C GLY A 149 10.56 -7.17 8.75
N ILE A 150 10.41 -8.26 9.51
CA ILE A 150 9.11 -8.66 10.05
C ILE A 150 8.57 -7.60 11.02
N VAL A 151 9.38 -7.17 12.00
CA VAL A 151 8.93 -6.20 13.02
C VAL A 151 8.50 -4.88 12.37
N LEU A 152 9.32 -4.32 11.50
CA LEU A 152 9.02 -3.03 10.87
C LEU A 152 7.86 -3.13 9.87
N ALA A 153 7.77 -4.22 9.10
CA ALA A 153 6.63 -4.44 8.20
C ALA A 153 5.31 -4.55 8.98
N THR A 154 5.31 -5.23 10.13
CA THR A 154 4.14 -5.32 11.01
C THR A 154 3.74 -3.96 11.56
N ILE A 155 4.69 -3.15 12.05
CA ILE A 155 4.40 -1.80 12.56
C ILE A 155 3.82 -0.92 11.45
N ILE A 156 4.42 -0.94 10.26
CA ILE A 156 3.93 -0.20 9.09
C ILE A 156 2.51 -0.64 8.71
N GLY A 157 2.27 -1.95 8.62
CA GLY A 157 0.96 -2.50 8.32
C GLY A 157 -0.08 -2.08 9.34
N ALA A 158 0.27 -2.12 10.62
CA ALA A 158 -0.61 -1.66 11.71
C ALA A 158 -0.95 -0.17 11.56
N ILE A 159 0.05 0.71 11.34
CA ILE A 159 -0.17 2.15 11.15
C ILE A 159 -1.18 2.40 10.02
N ILE A 160 -1.03 1.71 8.90
CA ILE A 160 -1.90 1.87 7.74
C ILE A 160 -3.32 1.39 8.04
N LEU A 161 -3.47 0.21 8.65
CA LEU A 161 -4.77 -0.36 8.98
C LEU A 161 -5.50 0.47 10.05
N PHE A 162 -4.79 0.97 11.07
CA PHE A 162 -5.36 1.90 12.04
C PHE A 162 -5.78 3.21 11.37
N SER A 163 -4.95 3.79 10.49
CA SER A 163 -5.30 5.00 9.75
C SER A 163 -6.58 4.81 8.92
N TRP A 164 -6.69 3.68 8.23
CA TRP A 164 -7.89 3.33 7.47
C TRP A 164 -9.10 3.10 8.37
N SER A 165 -8.95 2.39 9.50
CA SER A 165 -10.04 2.14 10.43
C SER A 165 -10.60 3.43 11.03
N LEU A 166 -9.74 4.40 11.33
CA LEU A 166 -10.15 5.73 11.79
C LEU A 166 -10.90 6.48 10.70
N PHE A 167 -10.43 6.40 9.45
CA PHE A 167 -11.11 7.00 8.30
C PHE A 167 -12.49 6.38 8.07
N ALA A 168 -12.60 5.05 8.14
CA ALA A 168 -13.85 4.32 7.93
C ALA A 168 -14.92 4.61 9.00
N ALA A 169 -14.51 5.16 10.16
CA ALA A 169 -15.40 5.54 11.24
C ALA A 169 -15.98 6.97 11.12
N LEU A 170 -15.52 7.77 10.15
CA LEU A 170 -16.00 9.13 9.88
C LEU A 170 -17.41 9.13 9.28
#